data_AF-A0A3A1XMP1-F1
#
_entry.id   AF-A0A3A1XMP1-F1
#
_cell.length_a   1.000
_cell.length_b   1.000
_cell.length_c   1.000
_cell.angle_alpha   90.00
_cell.angle_beta   90.00
_cell.angle_gamma   90.00
#
_symmetry.space_group_name_H-M   'P 1'
#
loop_
_entity.id
_entity.type
_entity.pdbx_description
1 polymer ?
#
loop_
_entity_poly.entity_id
_entity_poly.type
_entity_poly.pdbx_seq_one_letter_code
_entity_poly.pdbx_strand_id
1 'polypeptide(L)'
;MSSKPWSHRLPSWGRYATTCVSAVICALIGTFAHRCGAMDNIPYGFVLSMLLLFLSAWCARSRSGWSGLLIHAIVFSAFAWILALDFIGSAILVPVGFTIPLPWCSQYVGYFWLYGVLVAHLVLLCMPQRWFVIE
;
A
#
# COMPACT_ATOMS: atom_id res chain seq x y z
N MET A 1 8.25 -11.21 31.08
CA MET A 1 7.21 -10.56 30.26
C MET A 1 7.59 -10.76 28.80
N SER A 2 6.83 -11.54 28.03
CA SER A 2 7.10 -11.76 26.59
C SER A 2 7.17 -10.39 25.90
N SER A 3 8.34 -10.05 25.36
CA SER A 3 8.67 -8.71 24.87
C SER A 3 8.11 -8.47 23.47
N LYS A 4 6.80 -8.63 23.31
CA LYS A 4 6.14 -8.30 22.04
C LYS A 4 6.34 -6.81 21.72
N PRO A 5 6.48 -6.44 20.44
CA PRO A 5 6.62 -5.05 20.03
C PRO A 5 5.49 -4.17 20.58
N TRP A 6 5.75 -2.88 20.80
CA TRP A 6 4.78 -1.95 21.42
C TRP A 6 3.38 -2.02 20.79
N SER A 7 3.30 -2.00 19.46
CA SER A 7 2.02 -2.01 18.74
C SER A 7 1.21 -3.30 18.96
N HIS A 8 1.85 -4.42 19.30
CA HIS A 8 1.19 -5.69 19.62
C HIS A 8 0.66 -5.74 21.06
N ARG A 9 1.19 -4.88 21.95
CA ARG A 9 0.76 -4.80 23.35
C ARG A 9 -0.47 -3.93 23.56
N LEU A 10 -0.83 -3.13 22.56
CA LEU A 10 -2.03 -2.29 22.61
C LEU A 10 -3.31 -3.12 22.68
N PRO A 11 -4.39 -2.58 23.29
CA PRO A 11 -5.73 -3.15 23.17
C PRO A 11 -6.20 -3.17 21.71
N SER A 12 -7.25 -3.93 21.41
CA SER A 12 -7.72 -4.15 20.03
C SER A 12 -7.95 -2.85 19.25
N TRP A 13 -8.57 -1.84 19.86
CA TRP A 13 -8.78 -0.53 19.23
C TRP A 13 -7.46 0.16 18.86
N GLY A 14 -6.44 0.07 19.72
CA GLY A 14 -5.13 0.69 19.49
C GLY A 14 -4.39 0.00 18.35
N ARG A 15 -4.50 -1.32 18.24
CA ARG A 15 -3.92 -2.08 17.12
C ARG A 15 -4.55 -1.70 15.77
N TYR A 16 -5.86 -1.51 15.75
CA TYR A 16 -6.59 -1.06 14.56
C TYR A 16 -6.27 0.40 14.22
N ALA A 17 -6.19 1.30 15.21
CA ALA A 17 -5.77 2.68 15.00
C ALA A 17 -4.36 2.76 14.38
N THR A 18 -3.39 2.01 14.92
CA THR A 18 -2.04 1.92 14.33
C THR A 18 -2.08 1.37 12.91
N THR A 19 -3.00 0.45 12.61
CA THR A 19 -3.18 -0.10 11.25
C THR A 19 -3.71 0.94 10.27
N CYS A 20 -4.71 1.72 10.67
CA CYS A 20 -5.25 2.80 9.85
C CYS A 20 -4.19 3.87 9.59
N VAL A 21 -3.47 4.31 10.63
CA VAL A 21 -2.42 5.34 10.51
C VAL A 21 -1.30 4.87 9.59
N SER A 22 -0.81 3.63 9.76
CA SER A 22 0.25 3.11 8.89
C SER A 22 -0.23 2.96 7.44
N ALA A 23 -1.48 2.50 7.24
CA ALA A 23 -2.09 2.38 5.91
C ALA A 23 -2.16 3.73 5.20
N VAL A 24 -2.64 4.78 5.88
CA VAL A 24 -2.75 6.13 5.30
C VAL A 24 -1.37 6.69 4.94
N ILE A 25 -0.40 6.63 5.86
CA ILE A 25 0.94 7.16 5.62
C ILE A 25 1.61 6.43 4.45
N CYS A 26 1.55 5.10 4.43
CA CYS A 26 2.16 4.31 3.35
C CYS A 26 1.43 4.50 2.01
N ALA A 27 0.10 4.65 2.02
CA ALA A 27 -0.68 4.95 0.83
C ALA A 27 -0.28 6.31 0.25
N LEU A 28 -0.15 7.33 1.08
CA LEU A 28 0.32 8.65 0.64
C LEU A 28 1.72 8.57 0.02
N ILE A 29 2.69 8.02 0.76
CA ILE A 29 4.08 7.91 0.29
C ILE A 29 4.16 7.11 -1.01
N GLY A 30 3.55 5.92 -1.07
CA GLY A 30 3.60 5.07 -2.26
C GLY A 30 2.91 5.72 -3.46
N THR A 31 1.79 6.41 -3.22
CA THR A 31 1.04 7.09 -4.28
C THR A 31 1.86 8.27 -4.83
N PHE A 32 2.58 9.04 -4.02
CA PHE A 32 3.48 10.06 -4.57
C PHE A 32 4.77 9.51 -5.18
N ALA A 33 5.27 8.36 -4.72
CA ALA A 33 6.57 7.83 -5.14
C ALA A 33 6.50 6.86 -6.33
N HIS A 34 5.38 6.18 -6.59
CA HIS A 34 5.36 5.03 -7.52
C HIS A 34 5.76 5.35 -8.97
N ARG A 35 5.68 6.62 -9.40
CA ARG A 35 6.06 7.03 -10.76
C ARG A 35 7.53 7.43 -10.91
N CYS A 36 8.29 7.49 -9.81
CA CYS A 36 9.71 7.84 -9.87
C CYS A 36 10.50 6.87 -10.77
N GLY A 37 11.24 7.43 -11.73
CA GLY A 37 12.01 6.69 -12.74
C GLY A 37 11.20 6.14 -13.92
N ALA A 38 9.89 6.36 -13.98
CA ALA A 38 9.05 5.87 -15.08
C ALA A 38 9.41 6.51 -16.44
N MET A 39 9.86 7.77 -16.44
CA MET A 39 10.31 8.48 -17.65
C MET A 39 11.58 7.89 -18.26
N ASP A 40 12.41 7.23 -17.45
CA ASP A 40 13.63 6.56 -17.90
C ASP A 40 13.40 5.06 -18.16
N ASN A 41 12.14 4.59 -18.16
CA ASN A 41 11.76 3.17 -18.20
C ASN A 41 12.36 2.32 -17.07
N ILE A 42 12.72 2.93 -15.94
CA ILE A 42 13.23 2.24 -14.74
C ILE A 42 12.34 2.65 -13.56
N PRO A 43 11.16 2.02 -13.38
CA PRO A 43 10.16 2.45 -12.39
C PRO A 43 10.52 2.00 -10.97
N TYR A 44 11.69 2.43 -10.47
CA TYR A 44 12.17 2.09 -9.13
C TYR A 44 11.20 2.57 -8.04
N GLY A 45 10.52 3.69 -8.29
CA GLY A 45 9.48 4.22 -7.41
C GLY A 45 8.37 3.22 -7.16
N PHE A 46 7.92 2.52 -8.20
CA PHE A 46 6.86 1.51 -8.10
C PHE A 46 7.31 0.32 -7.26
N VAL A 47 8.53 -0.19 -7.50
CA VAL A 47 9.09 -1.31 -6.74
C VAL A 47 9.17 -0.95 -5.25
N LEU A 48 9.70 0.23 -4.91
CA LEU A 48 9.78 0.70 -3.53
C LEU A 48 8.40 0.89 -2.90
N SER A 49 7.44 1.42 -3.64
CA SER A 49 6.07 1.63 -3.16
C SER A 49 5.37 0.30 -2.90
N MET A 50 5.57 -0.70 -3.75
CA MET A 50 5.03 -2.04 -3.55
C MET A 50 5.64 -2.72 -2.32
N LEU A 51 6.97 -2.61 -2.14
CA LEU A 51 7.64 -3.13 -0.94
C LEU A 51 7.11 -2.47 0.34
N LEU A 52 6.92 -1.15 0.32
CA LEU A 52 6.35 -0.41 1.44
C LEU A 52 4.93 -0.87 1.76
N LEU A 53 4.08 -1.03 0.73
CA LEU A 53 2.73 -1.58 0.88
C LEU A 53 2.77 -2.99 1.49
N PHE A 54 3.57 -3.90 0.93
CA PHE A 54 3.67 -5.28 1.44
C PHE A 54 4.09 -5.31 2.90
N LEU A 55 5.11 -4.52 3.27
CA LEU A 55 5.60 -4.47 4.64
C LEU A 55 4.55 -3.87 5.59
N SER A 56 3.86 -2.81 5.18
CA SER A 56 2.80 -2.20 6.00
C SER A 56 1.62 -3.16 6.20
N ALA A 57 1.14 -3.79 5.14
CA ALA A 57 0.04 -4.75 5.18
C ALA A 57 0.42 -6.02 5.96
N TRP A 58 1.68 -6.46 5.85
CA TRP A 58 2.23 -7.53 6.67
C TRP A 58 2.20 -7.19 8.16
N CYS A 59 2.65 -5.97 8.52
CA CYS A 59 2.62 -5.49 9.89
C CYS A 59 1.19 -5.41 10.45
N ALA A 60 0.21 -5.06 9.61
CA ALA A 60 -1.20 -5.08 10.00
C ALA A 60 -1.68 -6.52 10.26
N ARG A 61 -1.30 -7.44 9.36
CA ARG A 61 -1.66 -8.86 9.43
C ARG A 61 -1.03 -9.59 10.61
N SER A 62 0.20 -9.24 10.98
CA SER A 62 0.89 -9.81 12.14
C SER A 62 0.32 -9.32 13.47
N ARG A 63 -0.17 -8.08 13.52
CA ARG A 63 -0.69 -7.46 14.75
C ARG A 63 -2.10 -7.91 15.11
N SER A 64 -2.98 -7.99 14.12
CA SER A 64 -4.41 -8.21 14.35
C SER A 64 -5.01 -9.33 13.50
N GLY A 65 -4.21 -10.17 12.85
CA GLY A 65 -4.76 -11.26 12.06
C GLY A 65 -5.47 -10.78 10.80
N TRP A 66 -6.45 -11.56 10.32
CA TRP A 66 -7.23 -11.23 9.12
C TRP A 66 -7.98 -9.90 9.23
N SER A 67 -8.47 -9.51 10.41
CA SER A 67 -9.15 -8.23 10.59
C SER A 67 -8.20 -7.04 10.38
N GLY A 68 -6.95 -7.16 10.84
CA GLY A 68 -5.91 -6.16 10.59
C GLY A 68 -5.63 -5.98 9.10
N LEU A 69 -5.47 -7.09 8.37
CA LEU A 69 -5.24 -7.04 6.92
C LEU A 69 -6.43 -6.46 6.16
N LEU A 70 -7.66 -6.83 6.54
CA LEU A 70 -8.87 -6.31 5.91
C LEU A 70 -9.00 -4.80 6.13
N ILE A 71 -8.80 -4.32 7.36
CA ILE A 71 -8.83 -2.88 7.66
C ILE A 71 -7.75 -2.15 6.88
N HIS A 72 -6.52 -2.70 6.84
CA HIS A 72 -5.45 -2.13 6.06
C HIS A 72 -5.81 -2.06 4.57
N ALA A 73 -6.38 -3.12 4.00
CA ALA A 73 -6.79 -3.16 2.60
C ALA A 73 -7.82 -2.09 2.28
N ILE A 74 -8.85 -1.93 3.13
CA ILE A 74 -9.89 -0.92 2.93
C ILE A 74 -9.29 0.49 3.02
N VAL A 75 -8.57 0.80 4.10
CA VAL A 75 -8.04 2.16 4.33
C VAL A 75 -6.98 2.52 3.30
N PHE A 76 -6.05 1.62 3.00
CA PHE A 76 -5.01 1.85 2.00
C PHE A 76 -5.63 2.05 0.61
N SER A 77 -6.55 1.17 0.21
CA SER A 77 -7.21 1.27 -1.11
C SER A 77 -8.03 2.56 -1.21
N ALA A 78 -8.80 2.91 -0.18
CA ALA A 78 -9.58 4.15 -0.17
C ALA A 78 -8.67 5.36 -0.44
N PHE A 79 -7.54 5.49 0.27
CA PHE A 79 -6.62 6.61 0.07
C PHE A 79 -5.92 6.56 -1.29
N ALA A 80 -5.46 5.41 -1.75
CA ALA A 80 -4.84 5.27 -3.08
C ALA A 80 -5.82 5.66 -4.21
N TRP A 81 -7.08 5.25 -4.11
CA TRP A 81 -8.12 5.56 -5.10
C TRP A 81 -8.63 7.00 -5.01
N ILE A 82 -8.80 7.57 -3.81
CA ILE A 82 -9.15 8.99 -3.62
C ILE A 82 -8.12 9.89 -4.32
N LEU A 83 -6.83 9.57 -4.17
CA LEU A 83 -5.75 10.32 -4.81
C LEU A 83 -5.67 10.08 -6.32
N ALA A 84 -6.07 8.90 -6.80
CA ALA A 84 -6.11 8.59 -8.22
C ALA A 84 -7.29 9.27 -8.95
N LEU A 85 -8.44 9.42 -8.28
CA LEU A 85 -9.69 9.94 -8.85
C LEU A 85 -9.85 11.47 -8.76
N ASP A 86 -8.77 12.19 -8.42
CA ASP A 86 -8.77 13.67 -8.34
C ASP A 86 -9.78 14.25 -7.32
N PHE A 87 -10.05 13.53 -6.23
CA PHE A 87 -10.98 14.03 -5.21
C PHE A 87 -10.39 15.17 -4.34
N ILE A 88 -9.06 15.36 -4.39
CA ILE A 88 -8.30 16.39 -3.65
C ILE A 88 -7.25 17.05 -4.57
N GLY A 89 -7.68 17.54 -5.73
CA GLY A 89 -6.89 18.47 -6.56
C GLY A 89 -5.78 17.86 -7.42
N SER A 90 -5.93 18.08 -8.73
CA SER A 90 -5.21 17.49 -9.86
C SER A 90 -5.11 15.95 -9.85
N ALA A 91 -5.48 15.32 -10.98
CA ALA A 91 -5.23 13.92 -11.27
C ALA A 91 -3.71 13.65 -11.38
N ILE A 92 -3.00 13.65 -10.24
CA ILE A 92 -1.53 13.70 -10.23
C ILE A 92 -0.91 12.35 -10.71
N LEU A 93 -1.66 11.22 -10.70
CA LEU A 93 -1.00 9.92 -10.55
C LEU A 93 -1.45 8.75 -11.44
N VAL A 94 -2.55 8.86 -12.19
CA VAL A 94 -2.85 7.88 -13.25
C VAL A 94 -2.99 8.64 -14.57
N PRO A 95 -1.98 8.59 -15.43
CA PRO A 95 -2.09 9.22 -16.73
C PRO A 95 -3.03 8.41 -17.62
N VAL A 96 -4.32 8.75 -17.56
CA VAL A 96 -5.27 8.25 -18.55
C VAL A 96 -5.27 9.23 -19.72
N GLY A 97 -4.77 8.78 -20.87
CA GLY A 97 -4.98 9.49 -22.14
C GLY A 97 -4.03 10.64 -22.46
N PHE A 98 -2.75 10.55 -22.06
CA PHE A 98 -1.75 11.44 -22.66
C PHE A 98 -1.72 11.27 -24.18
N THR A 99 -1.86 12.38 -24.90
CA THR A 99 -1.80 12.45 -26.37
C THR A 99 -0.37 12.55 -26.90
N ILE A 100 0.62 12.64 -26.00
CA ILE A 100 2.05 12.77 -26.30
C ILE A 100 2.70 11.40 -26.19
N PRO A 101 3.61 11.01 -27.11
CA PRO A 101 4.35 9.76 -27.00
C PRO A 101 5.17 9.74 -25.71
N LEU A 102 4.84 8.80 -24.82
CA LEU A 102 5.54 8.59 -23.55
C LEU A 102 6.17 7.20 -23.48
N PRO A 103 7.25 7.03 -22.70
CA PRO A 103 7.81 5.73 -22.39
C PRO A 103 6.75 4.78 -21.80
N TRP A 104 6.87 3.49 -22.08
CA TRP A 104 5.89 2.47 -21.66
C TRP A 104 5.63 2.50 -20.15
N CYS A 105 6.68 2.61 -19.32
CA CYS A 105 6.52 2.67 -17.87
C CYS A 105 5.69 3.90 -17.44
N SER A 106 5.90 5.05 -18.07
CA SER A 106 5.13 6.26 -17.78
C SER A 106 3.64 6.13 -18.10
N GLN A 107 3.26 5.27 -19.05
CA GLN A 107 1.86 5.01 -19.41
C GLN A 107 1.19 4.03 -18.44
N TYR A 108 1.92 2.98 -18.01
CA TYR A 108 1.29 1.83 -17.35
C TYR A 108 1.55 1.72 -15.84
N VAL A 109 2.58 2.37 -15.31
CA VAL A 109 2.97 2.18 -13.90
C VAL A 109 1.88 2.59 -12.90
N GLY A 110 1.05 3.59 -13.25
CA GLY A 110 -0.09 4.00 -12.41
C GLY A 110 -1.16 2.92 -12.32
N TYR A 111 -1.43 2.19 -13.42
CA TYR A 111 -2.34 1.05 -13.39
C TYR A 111 -1.76 -0.10 -12.57
N PHE A 112 -0.46 -0.40 -12.75
CA PHE A 112 0.21 -1.42 -11.94
C PHE A 112 0.20 -1.08 -10.46
N TRP A 113 0.30 0.21 -10.10
CA TRP A 113 0.15 0.64 -8.71
C TRP A 113 -1.24 0.30 -8.17
N LEU A 114 -2.32 0.76 -8.83
CA LEU A 114 -3.68 0.54 -8.35
C LEU A 114 -4.07 -0.94 -8.29
N TYR A 115 -3.76 -1.72 -9.34
CA TYR A 115 -4.03 -3.16 -9.32
C TYR A 115 -3.08 -3.90 -8.37
N GLY A 116 -1.82 -3.45 -8.28
CA GLY A 116 -0.83 -3.97 -7.35
C GLY A 116 -1.26 -3.84 -5.89
N VAL A 117 -2.00 -2.78 -5.54
CA VAL A 117 -2.60 -2.63 -4.22
C VAL A 117 -3.50 -3.83 -3.88
N LEU A 118 -4.41 -4.20 -4.79
CA LEU A 118 -5.32 -5.31 -4.57
C LEU A 118 -4.57 -6.65 -4.55
N VAL A 119 -3.65 -6.85 -5.52
CA VAL A 119 -2.85 -8.07 -5.62
C VAL A 119 -2.01 -8.30 -4.37
N ALA A 120 -1.37 -7.27 -3.81
CA ALA A 120 -0.55 -7.43 -2.61
C ALA A 120 -1.37 -7.89 -1.39
N HIS A 121 -2.56 -7.32 -1.19
CA HIS A 121 -3.44 -7.76 -0.11
C HIS A 121 -3.95 -9.19 -0.33
N LEU A 122 -4.26 -9.58 -1.56
CA LEU A 122 -4.65 -10.97 -1.89
C LEU A 122 -3.50 -11.95 -1.66
N VAL A 123 -2.28 -11.59 -2.03
CA VAL A 123 -1.09 -12.42 -1.77
C VAL A 123 -0.94 -12.65 -0.26
N LEU A 124 -1.02 -11.59 0.55
CA LEU A 124 -0.92 -11.71 2.01
C LEU A 124 -2.11 -12.44 2.65
N LEU A 125 -3.28 -12.41 2.02
CA LEU A 125 -4.45 -13.17 2.45
C LEU A 125 -4.21 -14.68 2.30
N CYS A 126 -3.59 -15.09 1.19
CA CYS A 126 -3.30 -16.48 0.86
C CYS A 126 -2.05 -17.04 1.55
N MET A 127 -1.20 -16.18 2.13
CA MET A 127 0.01 -16.61 2.84
C MET A 127 -0.31 -17.34 4.16
N PRO A 128 0.51 -18.32 4.56
CA PRO A 128 0.23 -19.15 5.72
C PRO A 128 0.39 -18.37 7.03
N GLN A 129 -0.50 -18.63 8.00
CA GLN A 129 -0.57 -17.92 9.28
C GLN A 129 0.78 -17.85 10.03
N ARG A 130 1.58 -18.92 9.94
CA ARG A 130 2.91 -19.04 10.59
C ARG A 130 3.87 -17.91 10.23
N TRP A 131 3.73 -17.31 9.05
CA TRP A 131 4.62 -16.25 8.62
C TRP A 131 4.35 -14.93 9.36
N PHE A 132 3.17 -14.75 9.94
CA PHE A 132 2.74 -13.52 10.60
C PHE A 132 2.85 -13.58 12.12
N VAL A 133 3.32 -14.70 12.68
CA VAL A 133 3.45 -14.87 14.13
C VAL A 133 4.71 -14.14 14.61
N ILE A 134 4.56 -13.33 15.65
CA ILE A 134 5.65 -12.65 16.35
C ILE A 134 5.66 -13.15 17.79
N GLU A 135 6.71 -13.88 18.15
CA GLU A 135 6.94 -14.49 19.46
C GLU A 135 7.50 -13.49 20.48
#